data_AF-A0A7X5YM13-F1
#
_entry.id   AF-A0A7X5YM13-F1
#
_cell.length_a   1.000
_cell.length_b   1.000
_cell.length_c   1.000
_cell.angle_alpha   90.00
_cell.angle_beta   90.00
_cell.angle_gamma   90.00
#
_symmetry.space_group_name_H-M   'P 1'
#
loop_
_entity.id
_entity.type
_entity.pdbx_description
1 polymer ?
#
loop_
_entity_poly.entity_id
_entity_poly.type
_entity_poly.pdbx_seq_one_letter_code
_entity_poly.pdbx_strand_id
1 'polypeptide(L)'
;MRAARQGDFDGLCGLYALINALDLAGCRLGRSPVHRRIFEELAGSLPGGTLRRAIKDGLTGRDLLRAADDAFPTFRKALGGSVVVSRPFRETTFRTNEEFLESIADIMASGRSALVLNVSTPIYDHWTVAASITPQAIILRDSGTLKELRLDRYTVRRGEYRIRPRETMLVHVRPLKTGSGDSG
;
A
#
# COMPACT_ATOMS: atom_id res chain seq x y z
N MET A 1 15.46 -4.67 25.36
CA MET A 1 15.44 -4.06 24.02
C MET A 1 14.57 -4.95 23.12
N ARG A 2 13.59 -4.41 22.38
CA ARG A 2 12.82 -5.20 21.40
C ARG A 2 13.66 -5.38 20.14
N ALA A 3 13.53 -6.51 19.46
CA ALA A 3 14.22 -6.74 18.19
C ALA A 3 13.80 -5.68 17.17
N ALA A 4 14.79 -5.18 16.41
CA ALA A 4 14.54 -4.25 15.32
C ALA A 4 13.65 -4.90 14.26
N ARG A 5 12.76 -4.09 13.69
CA ARG A 5 11.83 -4.45 12.64
C ARG A 5 12.17 -3.69 11.38
N GLN A 6 11.59 -4.18 10.31
CA GLN A 6 11.77 -3.62 8.99
C GLN A 6 11.11 -2.23 8.93
N GLY A 7 11.87 -1.23 8.47
CA GLY A 7 11.51 0.18 8.59
C GLY A 7 12.04 0.89 9.85
N ASP A 8 12.61 0.17 10.83
CA ASP A 8 13.20 0.81 12.02
C ASP A 8 14.53 1.52 11.69
N PHE A 9 15.20 1.10 10.61
CA PHE A 9 16.49 1.63 10.17
C PHE A 9 16.49 2.16 8.73
N ASP A 10 15.34 2.08 8.05
CA ASP A 10 15.17 2.54 6.67
C ASP A 10 13.78 3.17 6.48
N GLY A 11 13.67 4.17 5.59
CA GLY A 11 12.38 4.76 5.22
C GLY A 11 11.63 4.00 4.10
N LEU A 12 11.91 2.71 3.88
CA LEU A 12 11.34 1.96 2.75
C LEU A 12 9.99 1.30 3.05
N CYS A 13 9.35 1.62 4.19
CA CYS A 13 8.05 1.09 4.61
C CYS A 13 6.99 1.06 3.49
N GLY A 14 7.00 2.05 2.60
CA GLY A 14 6.09 2.10 1.44
C GLY A 14 6.27 0.96 0.44
N LEU A 15 7.50 0.50 0.17
CA LEU A 15 7.74 -0.65 -0.72
C LEU A 15 7.17 -1.94 -0.12
N TYR A 16 7.31 -2.10 1.18
CA TYR A 16 6.75 -3.24 1.90
C TYR A 16 5.24 -3.18 2.01
N ALA A 17 4.66 -1.98 2.15
CA ALA A 17 3.22 -1.80 2.08
C ALA A 17 2.66 -2.20 0.70
N LEU A 18 3.35 -1.85 -0.39
CA LEU A 18 2.99 -2.31 -1.74
C LEU A 18 3.01 -3.84 -1.85
N ILE A 19 4.05 -4.48 -1.33
CA ILE A 19 4.16 -5.94 -1.31
C ILE A 19 3.03 -6.58 -0.49
N ASN A 20 2.79 -6.10 0.73
CA ASN A 20 1.72 -6.61 1.60
C ASN A 20 0.32 -6.43 0.98
N ALA A 21 0.14 -5.37 0.19
CA ALA A 21 -1.10 -5.12 -0.55
C ALA A 21 -1.33 -6.13 -1.67
N LEU A 22 -0.27 -6.67 -2.31
CA LEU A 22 -0.42 -7.73 -3.32
C LEU A 22 -1.10 -8.97 -2.74
N ASP A 23 -0.65 -9.41 -1.56
CA ASP A 23 -1.23 -10.57 -0.87
C ASP A 23 -2.73 -10.37 -0.58
N LEU A 24 -3.11 -9.19 -0.10
CA LEU A 24 -4.51 -8.85 0.19
C LEU A 24 -5.35 -8.66 -1.08
N ALA A 25 -4.73 -8.19 -2.17
CA ALA A 25 -5.39 -8.08 -3.47
C ALA A 25 -5.53 -9.44 -4.19
N GLY A 26 -5.17 -10.55 -3.53
CA GLY A 26 -5.38 -11.90 -4.02
C GLY A 26 -4.22 -12.48 -4.83
N CYS A 27 -3.09 -11.78 -4.91
CA CYS A 27 -1.84 -12.38 -5.40
C CYS A 27 -1.34 -13.33 -4.31
N ARG A 28 -1.71 -14.62 -4.38
CA ARG A 28 -1.23 -15.64 -3.43
C ARG A 28 0.23 -15.99 -3.70
N LEU A 29 1.09 -15.02 -3.51
CA LEU A 29 2.52 -15.21 -3.49
C LEU A 29 2.79 -15.95 -2.18
N GLY A 30 3.15 -17.24 -2.23
CA GLY A 30 3.70 -17.89 -1.03
C GLY A 30 4.82 -17.01 -0.46
N ARG A 31 5.09 -17.05 0.85
CA ARG A 31 6.29 -16.36 1.39
C ARG A 31 7.52 -16.96 0.68
N SER A 32 8.11 -16.21 -0.24
CA SER A 32 8.84 -16.79 -1.38
C SER A 32 9.97 -15.87 -1.84
N PRO A 33 11.03 -16.42 -2.46
CA PRO A 33 11.96 -15.68 -3.31
C PRO A 33 11.31 -14.65 -4.25
N VAL A 34 10.05 -14.86 -4.64
CA VAL A 34 9.28 -13.89 -5.44
C VAL A 34 9.09 -12.55 -4.71
N HIS A 35 8.74 -12.55 -3.43
CA HIS A 35 8.59 -11.32 -2.64
C HIS A 35 9.89 -10.50 -2.61
N ARG A 36 11.01 -11.20 -2.43
CA ARG A 36 12.34 -10.59 -2.48
C ARG A 36 12.64 -9.99 -3.84
N ARG A 37 12.36 -10.71 -4.94
CA ARG A 37 12.55 -10.18 -6.30
C ARG A 37 11.68 -8.97 -6.59
N ILE A 38 10.43 -8.97 -6.13
CA ILE A 38 9.53 -7.81 -6.26
C ILE A 38 10.10 -6.62 -5.47
N PHE A 39 10.60 -6.84 -4.26
CA PHE A 39 11.26 -5.79 -3.48
C PHE A 39 12.51 -5.25 -4.17
N GLU A 40 13.38 -6.13 -4.68
CA GLU A 40 14.60 -5.76 -5.41
C GLU A 40 14.25 -4.93 -6.66
N GLU A 41 13.23 -5.31 -7.43
CA GLU A 41 12.77 -4.56 -8.58
C GLU A 41 12.18 -3.19 -8.18
N LEU A 42 11.31 -3.16 -7.17
CA LEU A 42 10.74 -1.91 -6.66
C LEU A 42 11.81 -0.93 -6.20
N ALA A 43 12.82 -1.42 -5.48
CA ALA A 43 13.95 -0.60 -5.04
C ALA A 43 14.87 -0.20 -6.20
N GLY A 44 15.08 -1.10 -7.16
CA GLY A 44 15.88 -0.87 -8.37
C GLY A 44 15.26 0.15 -9.34
N SER A 45 13.94 0.27 -9.36
CA SER A 45 13.20 1.27 -10.15
C SER A 45 13.36 2.70 -9.61
N LEU A 46 13.82 2.86 -8.36
CA LEU A 46 14.06 4.18 -7.79
C LEU A 46 15.40 4.75 -8.29
N PRO A 47 15.45 6.00 -8.78
CA PRO A 47 16.71 6.67 -9.07
C PRO A 47 17.62 6.68 -7.84
N GLY A 48 18.93 6.52 -8.01
CA GLY A 48 19.86 6.40 -6.88
C GLY A 48 19.80 7.57 -5.87
N GLY A 49 19.55 8.79 -6.34
CA GLY A 49 19.32 9.96 -5.46
C GLY A 49 18.01 9.85 -4.66
N THR A 50 16.94 9.35 -5.29
CA THR A 50 15.65 9.09 -4.64
C THR A 50 15.78 7.99 -3.59
N LEU A 51 16.48 6.89 -3.89
CA LEU A 51 16.69 5.80 -2.94
C LEU A 51 17.48 6.27 -1.70
N ARG A 52 18.55 7.03 -1.89
CA ARG A 52 19.33 7.60 -0.76
C ARG A 52 18.48 8.53 0.12
N ARG A 53 17.67 9.40 -0.49
CA ARG A 53 16.72 10.24 0.24
C ARG A 53 15.70 9.38 0.98
N ALA A 54 15.13 8.38 0.31
CA ALA A 54 14.10 7.51 0.85
C ALA A 54 14.55 6.72 2.08
N ILE A 55 15.82 6.28 2.12
CA ILE A 55 16.38 5.62 3.30
C ILE A 55 16.30 6.53 4.54
N LYS A 56 16.48 7.83 4.37
CA LYS A 56 16.48 8.82 5.46
C LYS A 56 15.10 9.38 5.78
N ASP A 57 14.38 9.82 4.74
CA ASP A 57 13.19 10.66 4.87
C ASP A 57 11.89 9.92 4.46
N GLY A 58 12.01 8.69 3.96
CA GLY A 58 10.90 7.91 3.45
C GLY A 58 10.54 8.19 1.98
N LEU A 59 9.64 7.35 1.45
CA LEU A 59 9.11 7.49 0.10
C LEU A 59 7.85 8.35 0.07
N THR A 60 7.73 9.21 -0.94
CA THR A 60 6.49 9.93 -1.22
C THR A 60 5.52 9.04 -2.00
N GLY A 61 4.23 9.42 -2.02
CA GLY A 61 3.26 8.70 -2.84
C GLY A 61 3.55 8.74 -4.35
N ARG A 62 4.33 9.73 -4.82
CA ARG A 62 4.78 9.76 -6.23
C ARG A 62 5.90 8.75 -6.48
N ASP A 63 6.84 8.62 -5.54
CA ASP A 63 7.93 7.66 -5.66
C ASP A 63 7.39 6.22 -5.69
N LEU A 64 6.41 5.93 -4.83
CA LEU A 64 5.76 4.61 -4.76
C LEU A 64 4.96 4.27 -6.03
N LEU A 65 4.19 5.21 -6.57
CA LEU A 65 3.46 4.99 -7.82
C LEU A 65 4.43 4.66 -8.97
N ARG A 66 5.48 5.46 -9.12
CA ARG A 66 6.49 5.24 -10.15
C ARG A 66 7.18 3.87 -9.99
N ALA A 67 7.63 3.55 -8.78
CA ALA A 67 8.25 2.27 -8.51
C ALA A 67 7.33 1.09 -8.85
N ALA A 68 6.04 1.18 -8.51
CA ALA A 68 5.06 0.16 -8.84
C ALA A 68 4.79 0.03 -10.35
N ASP A 69 4.65 1.16 -11.05
CA ASP A 69 4.43 1.21 -12.50
C ASP A 69 5.61 0.62 -13.27
N ASP A 70 6.83 0.84 -12.79
CA ASP A 70 8.06 0.31 -13.39
C ASP A 70 8.25 -1.19 -13.05
N ALA A 71 8.02 -1.60 -11.80
CA ALA A 71 8.36 -2.95 -11.33
C ALA A 71 7.29 -4.02 -11.60
N PHE A 72 6.02 -3.73 -11.35
CA PHE A 72 4.96 -4.76 -11.40
C PHE A 72 4.70 -5.39 -12.77
N PRO A 73 4.89 -4.71 -13.92
CA PRO A 73 4.75 -5.34 -15.23
C PRO A 73 5.64 -6.59 -15.40
N THR A 74 6.85 -6.59 -14.84
CA THR A 74 7.80 -7.71 -14.89
C THR A 74 7.26 -8.97 -14.20
N PHE A 75 6.35 -8.81 -13.24
CA PHE A 75 5.80 -9.91 -12.43
C PHE A 75 4.38 -10.33 -12.81
N ARG A 76 3.82 -9.83 -13.92
CA ARG A 76 2.42 -10.06 -14.33
C ARG A 76 1.97 -11.53 -14.25
N LYS A 77 2.81 -12.47 -14.70
CA LYS A 77 2.53 -13.91 -14.64
C LYS A 77 2.53 -14.43 -13.19
N ALA A 78 3.54 -14.07 -12.40
CA ALA A 78 3.67 -14.48 -11.00
C ALA A 78 2.54 -13.91 -10.12
N LEU A 79 2.05 -12.70 -10.45
CA LEU A 79 0.95 -12.03 -9.77
C LEU A 79 -0.44 -12.49 -10.24
N GLY A 80 -0.52 -13.37 -11.25
CA GLY A 80 -1.80 -13.84 -11.80
C GLY A 80 -2.61 -12.75 -12.51
N GLY A 81 -1.96 -11.66 -12.95
CA GLY A 81 -2.65 -10.51 -13.52
C GLY A 81 -1.76 -9.26 -13.67
N SER A 82 -2.31 -8.25 -14.34
CA SER A 82 -1.76 -6.90 -14.33
C SER A 82 -2.14 -6.21 -13.03
N VAL A 83 -1.13 -5.80 -12.26
CA VAL A 83 -1.35 -4.94 -11.11
C VAL A 83 -1.38 -3.49 -11.56
N VAL A 84 -2.38 -2.75 -11.08
CA VAL A 84 -2.52 -1.31 -11.27
C VAL A 84 -2.53 -0.65 -9.91
N VAL A 85 -1.69 0.36 -9.73
CA VAL A 85 -1.68 1.18 -8.52
C VAL A 85 -2.21 2.57 -8.88
N SER A 86 -3.20 3.05 -8.14
CA SER A 86 -3.81 4.37 -8.36
C SER A 86 -4.06 5.09 -7.05
N ARG A 87 -4.44 6.38 -7.10
CA ARG A 87 -4.81 7.17 -5.92
C ARG A 87 -6.29 7.54 -5.99
N PRO A 88 -7.21 6.67 -5.48
CA PRO A 88 -8.65 6.84 -5.69
C PRO A 88 -9.20 8.14 -5.12
N PHE A 89 -8.55 8.69 -4.09
CA PHE A 89 -9.02 9.88 -3.37
C PHE A 89 -8.17 11.11 -3.62
N ARG A 90 -7.36 11.15 -4.68
CA ARG A 90 -6.43 12.25 -4.95
C ARG A 90 -7.12 13.62 -4.93
N GLU A 91 -8.29 13.70 -5.55
CA GLU A 91 -9.10 14.92 -5.67
C GLU A 91 -10.28 14.96 -4.67
N THR A 92 -10.38 13.96 -3.78
CA THR A 92 -11.46 13.86 -2.79
C THR A 92 -11.04 14.52 -1.47
N THR A 93 -12.00 15.18 -0.83
CA THR A 93 -11.82 15.74 0.52
C THR A 93 -12.88 15.16 1.44
N PHE A 94 -12.44 14.49 2.49
CA PHE A 94 -13.30 13.92 3.52
C PHE A 94 -13.45 14.90 4.68
N ARG A 95 -14.68 15.11 5.14
CA ARG A 95 -14.99 15.96 6.28
C ARG A 95 -14.96 15.19 7.59
N THR A 96 -15.26 13.90 7.56
CA THR A 96 -15.29 13.04 8.74
C THR A 96 -14.55 11.72 8.52
N ASN A 97 -14.23 11.03 9.61
CA ASN A 97 -13.60 9.71 9.55
C ASN A 97 -14.57 8.67 8.97
N GLU A 98 -15.85 8.84 9.25
CA GLU A 98 -16.94 7.97 8.80
C GLU A 98 -17.09 8.02 7.27
N GLU A 99 -17.12 9.21 6.67
CA GLU A 99 -17.16 9.36 5.20
C GLU A 99 -15.97 8.65 4.51
N PHE A 100 -14.78 8.73 5.14
CA PHE A 100 -13.59 8.04 4.65
C PHE A 100 -13.71 6.53 4.81
N LEU A 101 -14.16 6.04 5.97
CA LEU A 101 -14.36 4.61 6.24
C LEU A 101 -15.36 3.98 5.27
N GLU A 102 -16.49 4.63 5.02
CA GLU A 102 -17.49 4.18 4.05
C GLU A 102 -16.84 4.02 2.66
N SER A 103 -16.11 5.03 2.22
CA SER A 103 -15.44 5.01 0.92
C SER A 103 -14.38 3.90 0.78
N ILE A 104 -13.61 3.64 1.84
CA ILE A 104 -12.62 2.54 1.80
C ILE A 104 -13.29 1.16 1.96
N ALA A 105 -14.39 1.06 2.70
CA ALA A 105 -15.17 -0.17 2.83
C ALA A 105 -15.76 -0.59 1.48
N ASP A 106 -16.33 0.35 0.73
CA ASP A 106 -16.87 0.10 -0.61
C ASP A 106 -15.81 -0.43 -1.57
N ILE A 107 -14.61 0.16 -1.55
CA ILE A 107 -13.49 -0.32 -2.37
C ILE A 107 -13.07 -1.73 -1.95
N MET A 108 -12.95 -1.99 -0.64
CA MET A 108 -12.54 -3.31 -0.13
C MET A 108 -13.58 -4.40 -0.44
N ALA A 109 -14.87 -4.04 -0.49
CA ALA A 109 -15.95 -4.95 -0.85
C ALA A 109 -15.91 -5.41 -2.32
N SER A 110 -15.31 -4.62 -3.23
CA SER A 110 -15.23 -4.96 -4.67
C SER A 110 -14.34 -6.18 -4.98
N GLY A 111 -13.52 -6.64 -4.02
CA GLY A 111 -12.62 -7.77 -4.17
C GLY A 111 -11.38 -7.47 -5.04
N ARG A 112 -10.34 -8.32 -4.92
CA ARG A 112 -9.04 -8.22 -5.64
C ARG A 112 -8.37 -6.84 -5.58
N SER A 113 -8.58 -6.18 -4.46
CA SER A 113 -8.20 -4.80 -4.21
C SER A 113 -7.62 -4.71 -2.81
N ALA A 114 -6.58 -3.91 -2.64
CA ALA A 114 -6.02 -3.58 -1.34
C ALA A 114 -5.71 -2.09 -1.27
N LEU A 115 -5.84 -1.52 -0.07
CA LEU A 115 -5.60 -0.10 0.15
C LEU A 115 -4.33 0.11 0.96
N VAL A 116 -3.39 0.85 0.38
CA VAL A 116 -2.20 1.34 1.07
C VAL A 116 -2.49 2.73 1.60
N LEU A 117 -2.36 2.93 2.90
CA LEU A 117 -2.65 4.17 3.60
C LEU A 117 -1.34 4.89 3.97
N ASN A 118 -1.33 6.21 3.83
CA ASN A 118 -0.33 7.05 4.48
C ASN A 118 -0.87 7.57 5.81
N VAL A 119 -0.10 7.36 6.86
CA VAL A 119 -0.41 7.78 8.23
C VAL A 119 0.70 8.70 8.69
N SER A 120 0.33 9.83 9.26
CA SER A 120 1.24 10.88 9.71
C SER A 120 1.09 11.02 11.22
N THR A 121 2.21 11.00 11.92
CA THR A 121 2.31 11.25 13.36
C THR A 121 3.33 12.34 13.61
N PRO A 122 3.43 12.91 14.83
CA PRO A 122 4.46 13.91 15.13
C PRO A 122 5.90 13.44 14.92
N ILE A 123 6.14 12.14 14.91
CA ILE A 123 7.48 11.53 14.90
C ILE A 123 7.85 11.02 13.51
N TYR A 124 6.89 10.50 12.75
CA TYR A 124 7.14 9.93 11.43
C TYR A 124 5.88 9.87 10.56
N ASP A 125 6.10 9.82 9.25
CA ASP A 125 5.13 9.40 8.25
C ASP A 125 5.33 7.92 7.93
N HIS A 126 4.23 7.19 7.78
CA HIS A 126 4.23 5.75 7.64
C HIS A 126 3.29 5.29 6.54
N TRP A 127 3.72 4.26 5.82
CA TRP A 127 2.89 3.57 4.84
C TRP A 127 2.50 2.20 5.37
N THR A 128 1.21 1.91 5.33
CA THR A 128 0.66 0.66 5.85
C THR A 128 -0.51 0.18 4.99
N VAL A 129 -1.04 -1.01 5.23
CA VAL A 129 -2.11 -1.59 4.40
C VAL A 129 -3.35 -1.84 5.24
N ALA A 130 -4.51 -1.37 4.76
CA ALA A 130 -5.79 -1.69 5.38
C ALA A 130 -6.15 -3.16 5.11
N ALA A 131 -6.34 -3.93 6.17
CA ALA A 131 -6.70 -5.35 6.13
C ALA A 131 -8.21 -5.56 6.33
N SER A 132 -8.81 -4.84 7.28
CA SER A 132 -10.26 -4.82 7.49
C SER A 132 -10.68 -3.52 8.18
N ILE A 133 -11.97 -3.23 8.16
CA ILE A 133 -12.55 -2.05 8.79
C ILE A 133 -13.54 -2.49 9.86
N THR A 134 -13.52 -1.80 10.99
CA THR A 134 -14.53 -1.87 12.04
C THR A 134 -15.10 -0.46 12.25
N PRO A 135 -16.23 -0.29 12.94
CA PRO A 135 -16.78 1.04 13.21
C PRO A 135 -15.82 1.95 14.01
N GLN A 136 -14.86 1.39 14.75
CA GLN A 136 -13.95 2.13 15.62
C GLN A 136 -12.51 2.22 15.10
N ALA A 137 -12.12 1.37 14.16
CA ALA A 137 -10.74 1.27 13.72
C ALA A 137 -10.55 0.66 12.33
N ILE A 138 -9.45 1.02 11.68
CA ILE A 138 -8.91 0.32 10.52
C ILE A 138 -7.88 -0.68 11.02
N ILE A 139 -8.09 -1.97 10.78
CA ILE A 139 -7.13 -3.03 11.11
C ILE A 139 -6.08 -3.09 10.00
N LEU A 140 -4.81 -3.19 10.40
CA LEU A 140 -3.69 -3.05 9.48
C LEU A 140 -2.94 -4.35 9.26
N ARG A 141 -2.41 -4.50 8.04
CA ARG A 141 -1.36 -5.46 7.70
C ARG A 141 -0.03 -4.74 7.54
N ASP A 142 0.53 -4.40 8.70
CA ASP A 142 1.73 -3.58 8.80
C ASP A 142 3.01 -4.43 8.89
N SER A 143 4.10 -3.95 8.28
CA SER A 143 5.42 -4.56 8.44
C SER A 143 6.13 -4.12 9.73
N GLY A 144 5.65 -3.06 10.38
CA GLY A 144 6.18 -2.51 11.62
C GLY A 144 5.44 -2.99 12.88
N THR A 145 4.99 -2.03 13.70
CA THR A 145 4.30 -2.31 14.98
C THR A 145 2.84 -1.87 14.99
N LEU A 146 2.40 -1.12 13.97
CA LEU A 146 1.10 -0.49 13.96
C LEU A 146 0.03 -1.51 13.57
N LYS A 147 -0.76 -1.98 14.54
CA LYS A 147 -1.79 -3.01 14.31
C LYS A 147 -3.11 -2.44 13.83
N GLU A 148 -3.44 -1.22 14.25
CA GLU A 148 -4.71 -0.58 13.98
C GLU A 148 -4.60 0.94 13.99
N LEU A 149 -5.51 1.60 13.27
CA LEU A 149 -5.76 3.04 13.34
C LEU A 149 -7.10 3.24 14.03
N ARG A 150 -7.07 3.56 15.32
CA ARG A 150 -8.31 3.89 16.07
C ARG A 150 -8.79 5.28 15.69
N LEU A 151 -10.08 5.40 15.38
CA LEU A 151 -10.67 6.64 14.88
C LEU A 151 -10.88 7.73 15.95
N ASP A 152 -10.82 7.35 17.22
CA ASP A 152 -10.76 8.29 18.34
C ASP A 152 -9.40 9.01 18.46
N ARG A 153 -8.35 8.44 17.84
CA ARG A 153 -6.99 8.97 17.85
C ARG A 153 -6.57 9.53 16.51
N TYR A 154 -6.90 8.86 15.42
CA TYR A 154 -6.54 9.26 14.07
C TYR A 154 -7.68 9.98 13.39
N THR A 155 -7.35 11.09 12.72
CA THR A 155 -8.34 11.85 11.93
C THR A 155 -7.91 12.00 10.48
N VAL A 156 -8.88 12.07 9.57
CA VAL A 156 -8.65 12.47 8.17
C VAL A 156 -8.49 13.99 8.00
N ARG A 157 -8.81 14.74 9.06
CA ARG A 157 -8.71 16.20 9.11
C ARG A 157 -7.30 16.63 9.54
N ARG A 158 -7.13 17.92 9.85
CA ARG A 158 -5.91 18.43 10.50
C ARG A 158 -5.85 17.93 11.94
N GLY A 159 -4.72 17.35 12.32
CA GLY A 159 -4.44 16.84 13.65
C GLY A 159 -3.02 16.27 13.70
N GLU A 160 -2.53 15.98 14.90
CA GLU A 160 -1.20 15.38 15.10
C GLU A 160 -1.13 13.94 14.56
N TYR A 161 -2.19 13.17 14.78
CA TYR A 161 -2.33 11.79 14.31
C TYR A 161 -3.32 11.78 13.16
N ARG A 162 -2.80 11.61 11.95
CA ARG A 162 -3.58 11.87 10.75
C ARG A 162 -3.47 10.73 9.75
N ILE A 163 -4.61 10.32 9.21
CA ILE A 163 -4.65 9.55 7.96
C ILE A 163 -4.64 10.58 6.84
N ARG A 164 -3.88 10.34 5.76
CA ARG A 164 -3.87 11.24 4.59
C ARG A 164 -4.69 10.61 3.45
N PRO A 165 -6.02 10.81 3.37
CA PRO A 165 -6.84 10.16 2.35
C PRO A 165 -6.32 10.35 0.92
N ARG A 166 -5.85 11.56 0.59
CA ARG A 166 -5.34 11.87 -0.76
C ARG A 166 -4.11 11.07 -1.14
N GLU A 167 -3.31 10.63 -0.18
CA GLU A 167 -2.14 9.77 -0.38
C GLU A 167 -2.50 8.27 -0.44
N THR A 168 -3.74 7.90 -0.11
CA THR A 168 -4.22 6.51 -0.21
C THR A 168 -4.01 5.98 -1.60
N MET A 169 -3.44 4.78 -1.69
CA MET A 169 -3.30 4.05 -2.94
C MET A 169 -4.20 2.84 -2.97
N LEU A 170 -4.79 2.60 -4.13
CA LEU A 170 -5.50 1.38 -4.45
C LEU A 170 -4.57 0.49 -5.30
N VAL A 171 -4.25 -0.68 -4.77
CA VAL A 171 -3.59 -1.77 -5.50
C VAL A 171 -4.68 -2.71 -5.99
N HIS A 172 -4.84 -2.81 -7.30
CA HIS A 172 -5.88 -3.62 -7.92
C HIS A 172 -5.28 -4.61 -8.92
N VAL A 173 -5.71 -5.87 -8.87
CA VAL A 173 -5.18 -6.94 -9.73
C VAL A 173 -6.20 -7.28 -10.83
N ARG A 174 -5.90 -6.88 -12.06
CA ARG A 174 -6.68 -7.25 -13.25
C ARG A 174 -6.22 -8.62 -13.75
N PRO A 175 -7.09 -9.65 -13.79
CA PRO A 175 -6.70 -10.95 -14.30
C PRO A 175 -6.16 -10.86 -15.72
N LEU A 176 -5.24 -11.78 -16.05
CA LEU A 176 -4.89 -12.03 -17.44
C LEU A 176 -6.17 -12.42 -18.19
N LYS A 177 -6.44 -11.79 -19.34
CA LYS A 177 -7.46 -12.32 -20.25
C LYS A 177 -7.02 -13.75 -20.58
N THR A 178 -7.76 -14.74 -20.11
CA THR A 178 -7.66 -16.08 -20.67
C THR A 178 -8.01 -15.94 -22.15
N GLY A 179 -7.09 -16.30 -23.03
CA GLY A 179 -7.41 -16.38 -24.45
C GLY A 179 -8.67 -17.22 -24.58
N SER A 180 -9.72 -16.65 -25.17
CA SER A 180 -10.77 -17.42 -25.79
C SER A 180 -10.06 -18.38 -26.75
N GLY A 181 -10.09 -19.67 -26.43
CA GLY A 181 -9.64 -20.69 -27.35
C GLY A 181 -10.42 -20.52 -28.65
N ASP A 182 -9.72 -20.26 -29.73
CA ASP A 182 -10.23 -20.56 -31.07
C ASP A 182 -10.46 -22.07 -31.10
N SER A 183 -11.73 -22.45 -31.01
CA SER A 183 -12.22 -23.68 -31.61
C SER A 183 -12.18 -23.50 -33.12
N GLY A 184 -11.17 -24.10 -33.74
CA GLY A 184 -11.06 -24.38 -35.17
C GLY A 184 -10.57 -25.79 -35.37
#